data_AF-A0A2N5NRD8-F1
#
_entry.id   AF-A0A2N5NRD8-F1
#
_cell.length_a   1.000
_cell.length_b   1.000
_cell.length_c   1.000
_cell.angle_alpha   90.00
_cell.angle_beta   90.00
_cell.angle_gamma   90.00
#
_symmetry.space_group_name_H-M   'P 1'
#
loop_
_entity.id
_entity.type
_entity.pdbx_description
1 polymer ?
#
loop_
_entity_poly.entity_id
_entity_poly.type
_entity_poly.pdbx_seq_one_letter_code
_entity_poly.pdbx_strand_id
1 'polypeptide(L)'
;RSVMELIVRANKQKFEEVKGMCDALRELMKDEIDAEVNKRLEITKKESSEAVEKRINALNLALSKADRIADIIKAAEDHDYQQKLFEEFGL
;
A
#
# COMPACT_ATOMS: atom_id res chain seq x y z
N ARG A 1 -6.39 51.41 30.33
CA ARG A 1 -6.33 50.47 29.20
C ARG A 1 -6.69 51.23 27.94
N SER A 2 -5.81 51.28 26.94
CA SER A 2 -6.07 52.01 25.69
C SER A 2 -6.95 51.19 24.75
N VAL A 3 -7.75 51.85 23.90
CA VAL A 3 -8.52 51.21 22.82
C VAL A 3 -7.58 50.35 21.94
N MET A 4 -6.35 50.83 21.73
CA MET A 4 -5.35 50.10 20.96
C MET A 4 -4.93 48.77 21.61
N GLU A 5 -4.81 48.71 22.95
CA GLU A 5 -4.50 47.47 23.66
C GLU A 5 -5.62 46.44 23.55
N LEU A 6 -6.88 46.89 23.55
CA LEU A 6 -8.04 46.02 23.36
C LEU A 6 -8.06 45.43 21.95
N ILE A 7 -7.77 46.24 20.93
CA ILE A 7 -7.71 45.79 19.53
C ILE A 7 -6.59 44.78 19.33
N VAL A 8 -5.38 45.06 19.84
CA VAL A 8 -4.23 44.15 19.73
C VAL A 8 -4.53 42.81 20.40
N ARG A 9 -5.14 42.82 21.59
CA ARG A 9 -5.52 41.60 22.31
C ARG A 9 -6.56 40.77 21.55
N ALA A 10 -7.59 41.41 21.02
CA ALA A 10 -8.63 40.73 20.25
C ALA A 10 -8.07 40.12 18.96
N ASN A 11 -7.18 40.82 18.26
CA ASN A 11 -6.52 40.28 17.07
C ASN A 11 -5.64 39.08 17.43
N LYS A 12 -4.85 39.16 18.51
CA LYS A 12 -4.03 38.03 18.96
C LYS A 12 -4.87 36.78 19.22
N GLN A 13 -6.02 36.92 19.89
CA GLN A 13 -6.93 35.78 20.14
C GLN A 13 -7.45 35.18 18.84
N LYS A 14 -7.93 36.01 17.91
CA LYS A 14 -8.39 35.56 16.59
C LYS A 14 -7.29 34.83 15.80
N PHE A 15 -6.04 35.29 15.87
CA PHE A 15 -4.92 34.62 15.19
C PHE A 15 -4.61 33.26 15.80
N GLU A 16 -4.65 33.12 17.12
CA GLU A 16 -4.44 31.81 17.78
C GLU A 16 -5.58 30.83 17.46
N GLU A 17 -6.83 31.29 17.40
CA GLU A 17 -7.98 30.48 16.98
C GLU A 17 -7.81 29.98 15.54
N VAL A 18 -7.45 30.87 14.61
CA VAL A 18 -7.18 30.51 13.21
C VAL A 18 -6.03 29.52 13.11
N LYS A 19 -4.96 29.71 13.89
CA LYS A 19 -3.82 28.79 13.93
C LYS A 19 -4.26 27.39 14.40
N GLY A 20 -5.03 27.31 15.48
CA GLY A 20 -5.59 26.05 15.97
C GLY A 20 -6.50 25.37 14.97
N MET A 21 -7.31 26.13 14.23
CA MET A 21 -8.13 25.60 13.13
C MET A 21 -7.26 25.06 11.97
N CYS A 22 -6.19 25.77 11.59
CA CYS A 22 -5.28 25.30 10.55
C CYS A 22 -4.56 24.02 10.97
N ASP A 23 -4.17 23.89 12.23
CA ASP A 23 -3.53 22.68 12.75
C ASP A 23 -4.51 21.49 12.78
N ALA A 24 -5.77 21.71 13.21
CA ALA A 24 -6.81 20.68 13.14
C ALA A 24 -7.11 20.26 11.69
N LEU A 25 -7.12 21.20 10.75
CA LEU A 25 -7.31 20.88 9.33
C LEU A 25 -6.15 20.05 8.77
N ARG A 26 -4.90 20.34 9.17
CA ARG A 26 -3.74 19.54 8.77
C ARG A 26 -3.83 18.10 9.27
N GLU A 27 -4.22 17.92 10.53
CA GLU A 27 -4.39 16.57 11.10
C GLU A 27 -5.51 15.82 10.39
N LEU A 28 -6.67 16.45 10.14
CA LEU A 28 -7.76 15.82 9.39
C LEU A 28 -7.35 15.42 7.97
N MET A 29 -6.62 16.29 7.26
CA MET A 29 -6.09 15.98 5.93
C MET A 29 -5.08 14.82 5.98
N LYS A 30 -4.24 14.78 7.00
CA LYS A 30 -3.28 13.70 7.20
C LYS A 30 -3.97 12.37 7.45
N ASP A 31 -4.96 12.34 8.35
CA ASP A 31 -5.74 11.15 8.66
C ASP A 31 -6.48 10.61 7.42
N GLU A 32 -7.07 11.49 6.62
CA GLU A 32 -7.76 11.10 5.38
C GLU A 32 -6.79 10.52 4.34
N ILE A 33 -5.62 11.15 4.16
CA ILE A 33 -4.58 10.65 3.27
C ILE A 33 -4.06 9.29 3.76
N ASP A 34 -3.75 9.16 5.04
CA ASP A 34 -3.22 7.92 5.63
C ASP A 34 -4.23 6.77 5.50
N ALA A 35 -5.53 7.05 5.72
CA ALA A 35 -6.60 6.06 5.53
C ALA A 35 -6.70 5.59 4.07
N GLU A 36 -6.67 6.52 3.12
CA GLU A 36 -6.76 6.20 1.69
C GLU A 36 -5.50 5.45 1.20
N VAL A 37 -4.31 5.86 1.66
CA VAL A 37 -3.05 5.16 1.37
C VAL A 37 -3.09 3.73 1.90
N ASN A 38 -3.51 3.54 3.15
CA ASN A 38 -3.63 2.21 3.74
C ASN A 38 -4.62 1.33 2.98
N LYS A 39 -5.79 1.88 2.62
CA LYS A 39 -6.78 1.15 1.82
C LYS A 39 -6.22 0.70 0.48
N ARG A 40 -5.49 1.57 -0.23
CA ARG A 40 -4.85 1.24 -1.51
C ARG A 40 -3.77 0.17 -1.34
N LEU A 41 -2.94 0.29 -0.31
CA LEU A 41 -1.91 -0.70 -0.01
C LEU A 41 -2.50 -2.09 0.22
N GLU A 42 -3.59 -2.18 0.98
CA GLU A 42 -4.26 -3.46 1.22
C GLU A 42 -4.87 -4.07 -0.05
N ILE A 43 -5.47 -3.26 -0.91
CA ILE A 43 -5.96 -3.71 -2.22
C ILE A 43 -4.81 -4.23 -3.07
N THR A 44 -3.73 -3.46 -3.22
CA THR A 44 -2.58 -3.84 -4.04
C THR A 44 -1.90 -5.10 -3.50
N LYS A 45 -1.76 -5.26 -2.19
CA LYS A 45 -1.25 -6.50 -1.58
C LYS A 45 -2.12 -7.69 -1.97
N LYS A 46 -3.44 -7.57 -1.82
CA LYS A 46 -4.38 -8.63 -2.15
C LYS A 46 -4.31 -9.02 -3.63
N GLU A 47 -4.35 -8.04 -4.53
CA GLU A 47 -4.23 -8.28 -5.97
C GLU A 47 -2.90 -8.92 -6.34
N SER A 48 -1.79 -8.48 -5.72
CA SER A 48 -0.47 -9.07 -5.94
C SER A 48 -0.40 -10.53 -5.47
N SER A 49 -1.00 -10.84 -4.32
CA SER A 49 -1.05 -12.22 -3.81
C SER A 49 -1.86 -13.12 -4.73
N GLU A 50 -3.05 -12.68 -5.16
CA GLU A 50 -3.88 -13.42 -6.10
C GLU A 50 -3.19 -13.63 -7.46
N ALA A 51 -2.43 -12.65 -7.93
CA ALA A 51 -1.64 -12.76 -9.16
C ALA A 51 -0.52 -13.81 -9.02
N VAL A 52 0.20 -13.79 -7.89
CA VAL A 52 1.25 -14.79 -7.59
C VAL A 52 0.66 -16.19 -7.50
N GLU A 53 -0.44 -16.38 -6.78
CA GLU A 53 -1.12 -17.68 -6.67
C GLU A 53 -1.56 -18.21 -8.03
N LYS A 54 -2.18 -17.38 -8.87
CA LYS A 54 -2.59 -17.76 -10.23
C LYS A 54 -1.40 -18.21 -11.08
N ARG A 55 -0.28 -17.49 -10.99
CA ARG A 55 0.94 -17.79 -11.75
C ARG A 55 1.53 -19.13 -11.31
N ILE A 56 1.68 -19.36 -10.01
CA ILE A 56 2.16 -20.65 -9.46
C ILE A 56 1.24 -21.81 -9.88
N ASN A 57 -0.07 -21.62 -9.80
CA ASN A 57 -1.03 -22.64 -10.21
C ASN A 57 -0.94 -22.96 -11.71
N ALA A 58 -0.73 -21.95 -12.56
CA ALA A 58 -0.51 -22.15 -13.99
C ALA A 58 0.76 -22.96 -14.27
N LEU A 59 1.85 -22.66 -13.55
CA LEU A 59 3.10 -23.41 -13.68
C LEU A 59 2.94 -24.87 -13.22
N ASN A 60 2.33 -25.10 -12.05
CA ASN A 60 2.08 -26.45 -11.54
C ASN A 60 1.21 -27.26 -12.50
N LEU A 61 0.18 -26.66 -13.10
CA LEU A 61 -0.65 -27.31 -14.10
C LEU A 61 0.15 -27.66 -15.37
N ALA A 62 1.00 -26.75 -15.85
CA ALA A 62 1.82 -26.98 -17.04
C ALA A 62 2.85 -28.10 -16.82
N LEU A 63 3.52 -28.10 -15.67
CA LEU A 63 4.46 -29.15 -15.27
C LEU A 63 3.77 -30.51 -15.09
N SER A 64 2.57 -30.52 -14.48
CA SER A 64 1.79 -31.75 -14.30
C SER A 64 1.35 -32.35 -15.64
N LYS A 65 0.94 -31.51 -16.60
CA LYS A 65 0.60 -31.94 -17.97
C LYS A 65 1.82 -32.48 -18.73
N ALA A 66 3.02 -32.02 -18.40
CA ALA A 66 4.28 -32.49 -18.96
C ALA A 66 4.88 -33.71 -18.20
N ASP A 67 4.19 -34.22 -17.19
CA ASP A 67 4.67 -35.29 -16.30
C ASP A 67 6.00 -34.96 -15.58
N ARG A 68 6.23 -33.67 -15.30
CA ARG A 68 7.46 -33.12 -14.67
C ARG A 68 7.29 -32.90 -13.17
N ILE A 69 6.81 -33.91 -12.45
CA ILE A 69 6.53 -33.80 -11.00
C ILE A 69 7.79 -33.48 -10.18
N ALA A 70 8.97 -34.00 -10.57
CA ALA A 70 10.23 -33.66 -9.91
C ALA A 70 10.56 -32.16 -9.98
N ASP A 71 10.19 -31.50 -11.08
CA ASP A 71 10.40 -30.07 -11.25
C ASP A 71 9.45 -29.24 -10.40
N ILE A 72 8.22 -29.73 -10.15
CA ILE A 72 7.29 -29.10 -9.19
C ILE A 72 7.91 -29.10 -7.79
N ILE A 73 8.46 -30.23 -7.35
CA ILE A 73 9.10 -30.36 -6.04
C ILE A 73 10.29 -29.41 -5.94
N LYS A 74 11.17 -29.43 -6.96
CA LYS A 74 12.36 -28.58 -6.97
C LYS A 74 11.99 -27.08 -7.03
N ALA A 75 10.99 -26.70 -7.80
CA ALA A 75 10.52 -25.32 -7.89
C ALA A 75 9.85 -24.82 -6.60
N ALA A 76 9.35 -25.72 -5.75
CA ALA A 76 8.83 -25.36 -4.43
C ALA A 76 9.97 -25.02 -3.44
N GLU A 77 11.18 -25.55 -3.64
CA GLU A 77 12.35 -25.32 -2.77
C GLU A 77 13.31 -24.26 -3.33
N ASP A 78 13.38 -24.12 -4.66
CA ASP A 78 14.31 -23.23 -5.37
C ASP A 78 13.56 -22.21 -6.21
N HIS A 79 13.52 -20.97 -5.72
CA HIS A 79 12.85 -19.85 -6.37
C HIS A 79 13.50 -19.44 -7.70
N ASP A 80 14.83 -19.52 -7.81
CA ASP A 80 15.52 -19.18 -9.06
C ASP A 80 15.23 -20.23 -10.14
N TYR A 81 15.10 -21.49 -9.73
CA TYR A 81 14.64 -22.56 -10.61
C TYR A 81 13.18 -22.37 -11.02
N GLN A 82 12.30 -22.01 -10.09
CA GLN A 82 10.90 -21.69 -10.38
C GLN A 82 10.78 -20.55 -11.41
N GLN A 83 11.59 -19.50 -11.28
CA GLN A 83 11.60 -18.38 -12.23
C GLN A 83 12.04 -18.82 -13.64
N LYS A 84 13.04 -19.69 -13.74
CA LYS A 84 13.44 -20.27 -15.05
C LYS A 84 12.33 -21.10 -15.67
N LEU A 85 11.58 -21.85 -14.87
CA LEU A 85 10.43 -22.60 -15.37
C LEU A 85 9.28 -21.68 -15.80
N PHE A 86 9.03 -20.57 -15.09
CA PHE A 86 8.11 -19.56 -15.58
C PHE A 86 8.49 -19.06 -16.97
N GLU A 87 9.77 -18.73 -17.19
CA GLU A 87 10.28 -18.35 -18.52
C GLU A 87 10.13 -19.48 -19.55
N GLU A 88 10.45 -20.72 -19.19
CA GLU A 88 10.33 -21.90 -20.06
C GLU A 88 8.90 -22.11 -20.56
N PHE A 89 7.92 -21.91 -19.69
CA PHE A 89 6.49 -22.07 -20.00
C PHE A 89 5.81 -20.77 -20.48
N GLY A 90 6.54 -19.66 -20.57
CA GLY A 90 6.03 -18.36 -21.01
C GLY A 90 5.00 -17.74 -20.05
N LEU A 91 5.21 -17.91 -18.74
CA LEU A 91 4.31 -17.52 -17.65
C LEU A 91 4.86 -16.37 -16.79
#